data_AF-A0A958M2D2-F1
#
_entry.id   AF-A0A958M2D2-F1
#
_cell.length_a   1.000
_cell.length_b   1.000
_cell.length_c   1.000
_cell.angle_alpha   90.00
_cell.angle_beta   90.00
_cell.angle_gamma   90.00
#
_symmetry.space_group_name_H-M   'P 1'
#
loop_
_entity.id
_entity.type
_entity.pdbx_description
1 polymer ?
#
loop_
_entity_poly.entity_id
_entity_poly.type
_entity_poly.pdbx_seq_one_letter_code
_entity_poly.pdbx_strand_id
1 'polypeptide(L)'
;MNPIAKTIHSLDWMTLVLFLSLVVLALGKYLSHAKFVNFMILPFNDKYVLLYNKKGQLVNWFHFLLTFFQLVNLSLFVYLSMQTFDMVQFDNPWLSFLMVIGSIALFELLKLALQSFTGFVFNMQDLIAGLIFSKTSYLNYSSLVIFLANVLLTYVLTGSKSTIYITIVLIILINGIGVVKLLKNYQKALFPYFVYFILYLCALEIAPLVLIGSYLKG
;
A
#
# COMPACT_ATOMS: atom_id res chain seq x y z
N MET A 1 -0.02 -51.79 -4.30
CA MET A 1 -0.24 -50.34 -4.53
C MET A 1 0.20 -49.61 -3.28
N ASN A 2 1.38 -49.01 -3.30
CA ASN A 2 1.82 -48.16 -2.20
C ASN A 2 0.94 -46.91 -2.24
N PRO A 3 0.26 -46.53 -1.14
CA PRO A 3 -0.46 -45.28 -1.11
C PRO A 3 0.56 -44.17 -1.35
N ILE A 4 0.38 -43.46 -2.46
CA ILE A 4 1.09 -42.21 -2.73
C ILE A 4 0.61 -41.29 -1.61
N ALA A 5 1.41 -41.15 -0.56
CA ALA A 5 1.20 -40.13 0.44
C ALA A 5 1.29 -38.80 -0.30
N LYS A 6 0.14 -38.27 -0.73
CA LYS A 6 0.00 -36.86 -1.00
C LYS A 6 0.38 -36.22 0.32
N THR A 7 1.58 -35.68 0.40
CA THR A 7 1.94 -34.71 1.42
C THR A 7 0.91 -33.60 1.27
N ILE A 8 -0.13 -33.66 2.08
CA ILE A 8 -1.07 -32.57 2.27
C ILE A 8 -0.24 -31.50 2.99
N HIS A 9 0.65 -30.84 2.24
CA HIS A 9 1.13 -29.52 2.63
C HIS A 9 -0.15 -28.73 2.87
N SER A 10 -0.34 -28.30 4.11
CA SER A 10 -1.60 -27.78 4.63
C SER A 10 -2.09 -26.58 3.84
N LEU A 11 -2.81 -26.82 2.74
CA LEU A 11 -3.53 -25.79 1.98
C LEU A 11 -4.69 -25.19 2.79
N ASP A 12 -5.09 -25.85 3.87
CA ASP A 12 -6.23 -25.47 4.70
C ASP A 12 -6.10 -24.06 5.27
N TRP A 13 -4.91 -23.67 5.74
CA TRP A 13 -4.71 -22.35 6.33
C TRP A 13 -4.69 -21.24 5.28
N MET A 14 -4.09 -21.48 4.11
CA MET A 14 -4.12 -20.53 2.98
C MET A 14 -5.55 -20.32 2.49
N THR A 15 -6.32 -21.41 2.41
CA THR A 15 -7.75 -21.38 2.05
C THR A 15 -8.54 -20.53 3.03
N LEU A 16 -8.29 -20.70 4.34
CA LEU A 16 -8.95 -19.91 5.39
C LEU A 16 -8.62 -18.42 5.27
N VAL A 17 -7.35 -18.07 5.00
CA VAL A 17 -6.91 -16.68 4.78
C VAL A 17 -7.57 -16.06 3.55
N LEU A 18 -7.61 -16.80 2.42
CA LEU A 18 -8.28 -16.34 1.19
C LEU A 18 -9.78 -16.14 1.42
N PHE A 19 -10.44 -17.09 2.08
CA PHE A 19 -11.85 -16.99 2.43
C PHE A 19 -12.13 -15.78 3.33
N LEU A 20 -11.32 -15.58 4.38
CA LEU A 20 -11.41 -14.43 5.26
C LEU A 20 -11.30 -13.12 4.47
N SER A 21 -10.33 -13.03 3.56
CA SER A 21 -10.16 -11.83 2.73
C SER A 21 -11.39 -11.56 1.85
N LEU A 22 -12.00 -12.61 1.28
CA LEU A 22 -13.21 -12.47 0.46
C LEU A 22 -14.41 -12.02 1.30
N VAL A 23 -14.55 -12.52 2.52
CA VAL A 23 -15.57 -12.06 3.48
C VAL A 23 -15.39 -10.57 3.80
N VAL A 24 -14.16 -10.12 4.06
CA VAL A 24 -13.86 -8.70 4.32
C VAL A 24 -14.26 -7.84 3.11
N LEU A 25 -13.93 -8.27 1.89
CA LEU A 25 -14.30 -7.55 0.68
C LEU A 25 -15.82 -7.47 0.49
N ALA A 26 -16.53 -8.57 0.73
CA ALA A 26 -17.99 -8.63 0.66
C ALA A 26 -18.65 -7.72 1.72
N LEU A 27 -18.12 -7.70 2.95
CA LEU A 27 -18.57 -6.78 4.00
C LEU A 27 -18.38 -5.32 3.60
N GLY A 28 -17.25 -4.98 2.97
CA GLY A 28 -17.00 -3.64 2.43
C GLY A 28 -18.06 -3.22 1.39
N LYS A 29 -18.42 -4.13 0.47
CA LYS A 29 -19.49 -3.91 -0.51
C LYS A 29 -20.86 -3.74 0.16
N TYR A 30 -21.19 -4.58 1.14
CA TYR A 30 -22.47 -4.55 1.85
C TYR A 30 -22.66 -3.24 2.63
N LEU A 31 -21.63 -2.80 3.37
CA LEU A 31 -21.70 -1.60 4.21
C LEU A 31 -21.72 -0.29 3.41
N SER A 32 -21.17 -0.26 2.19
CA SER A 32 -21.08 0.97 1.40
C SER A 32 -21.05 0.71 -0.10
N HIS A 33 -22.18 0.25 -0.65
CA HIS A 33 -22.33 -0.07 -2.07
C HIS A 33 -21.90 1.07 -3.01
N ALA A 34 -22.35 2.30 -2.77
CA ALA A 34 -22.00 3.45 -3.62
C ALA A 34 -20.49 3.75 -3.62
N LYS A 35 -19.81 3.61 -2.47
CA LYS A 35 -18.35 3.78 -2.38
C LYS A 35 -17.62 2.66 -3.10
N PHE A 36 -18.10 1.42 -2.98
CA PHE A 36 -17.54 0.26 -3.66
C PHE A 36 -17.61 0.39 -5.18
N VAL A 37 -18.74 0.82 -5.74
CA VAL A 37 -18.87 1.05 -7.19
C VAL A 37 -17.90 2.13 -7.67
N ASN A 38 -17.77 3.24 -6.94
CA ASN A 38 -16.80 4.28 -7.27
C ASN A 38 -15.35 3.79 -7.15
N PHE A 39 -15.06 2.94 -6.16
CA PHE A 39 -13.74 2.33 -5.95
C PHE A 39 -13.36 1.38 -7.09
N MET A 40 -14.30 0.59 -7.62
CA MET A 40 -14.03 -0.34 -8.73
C MET A 40 -13.60 0.38 -10.03
N ILE A 41 -14.02 1.63 -10.21
CA ILE A 41 -13.72 2.45 -11.40
C ILE A 41 -12.43 3.27 -11.21
N LEU A 42 -11.78 3.19 -10.04
CA LEU A 42 -10.62 4.01 -9.66
C LEU A 42 -9.49 4.08 -10.71
N PRO A 43 -9.06 2.98 -11.38
CA PRO A 43 -7.99 3.05 -12.38
C PRO A 43 -8.33 4.00 -13.52
N PHE A 44 -9.61 4.02 -13.91
CA PHE A 44 -10.12 4.79 -15.04
C PHE A 44 -10.54 6.20 -14.62
N ASN A 45 -11.13 6.36 -13.44
CA ASN A 45 -11.68 7.62 -12.98
C ASN A 45 -11.33 7.92 -11.51
N ASP A 46 -10.80 9.12 -11.26
CA ASP A 46 -10.41 9.60 -9.93
C ASP A 46 -11.59 10.07 -9.09
N LYS A 47 -12.83 9.87 -9.57
CA LYS A 47 -14.07 10.21 -8.88
C LYS A 47 -14.08 9.75 -7.42
N TYR A 48 -13.61 8.55 -7.14
CA TYR A 48 -13.51 8.05 -5.76
C TYR A 48 -12.58 8.93 -4.89
N VAL A 49 -11.38 9.22 -5.37
CA VAL A 49 -10.43 10.08 -4.64
C VAL A 49 -11.02 11.48 -4.50
N LEU A 50 -11.55 12.09 -5.56
CA LEU A 50 -12.06 13.46 -5.51
C LEU A 50 -13.29 13.65 -4.62
N LEU A 51 -14.21 12.68 -4.57
CA LEU A 51 -15.43 12.78 -3.75
C LEU A 51 -15.19 12.48 -2.27
N TYR A 52 -14.34 11.51 -1.96
CA TYR A 52 -14.19 10.98 -0.60
C TYR A 52 -12.93 11.48 0.12
N ASN A 53 -12.10 12.29 -0.55
CA ASN A 53 -10.96 12.99 0.04
C ASN A 53 -11.34 14.32 0.71
N LYS A 54 -12.60 14.50 1.13
CA LYS A 54 -13.03 15.69 1.88
C LYS A 54 -12.86 15.46 3.39
N LYS A 55 -12.20 16.43 4.04
CA LYS A 55 -11.89 16.59 5.48
C LYS A 55 -12.34 15.44 6.40
N GLY A 56 -11.35 14.74 6.99
CA GLY A 56 -11.55 13.86 8.15
C GLY A 56 -12.02 12.42 7.86
N GLN A 57 -12.17 12.01 6.60
CA GLN A 57 -12.68 10.68 6.24
C GLN A 57 -11.64 9.56 6.12
N LEU A 58 -10.39 9.76 6.56
CA LEU A 58 -9.39 8.69 6.65
C LEU A 58 -9.86 7.52 7.54
N VAL A 59 -10.78 7.79 8.48
CA VAL A 59 -11.42 6.79 9.35
C VAL A 59 -12.82 6.44 8.86
N ASN A 60 -12.98 6.21 7.57
CA ASN A 60 -14.21 5.64 7.04
C ASN A 60 -14.10 4.11 7.13
N TRP A 61 -15.07 3.46 7.78
CA TRP A 61 -15.07 2.01 7.99
C TRP A 61 -14.82 1.21 6.70
N PHE A 62 -15.30 1.73 5.56
CA PHE A 62 -15.04 1.19 4.23
C PHE A 62 -13.55 1.18 3.85
N HIS A 63 -12.83 2.28 4.07
CA HIS A 63 -11.41 2.39 3.73
C HIS A 63 -10.55 1.51 4.64
N PHE A 64 -10.91 1.44 5.93
CA PHE A 64 -10.28 0.51 6.88
C PHE A 64 -10.44 -0.95 6.44
N LEU A 65 -11.65 -1.38 6.05
CA LEU A 65 -11.91 -2.74 5.54
C LEU A 65 -11.08 -3.05 4.29
N LEU A 66 -10.98 -2.12 3.35
CA LEU A 66 -10.17 -2.30 2.14
C LEU A 66 -8.67 -2.35 2.44
N THR A 67 -8.20 -1.57 3.42
CA THR A 67 -6.80 -1.60 3.86
C THR A 67 -6.49 -2.91 4.58
N PHE A 68 -7.42 -3.43 5.38
CA PHE A 68 -7.28 -4.76 5.98
C PHE A 68 -7.24 -5.87 4.92
N PHE A 69 -8.13 -5.80 3.92
CA PHE A 69 -8.10 -6.71 2.77
C PHE A 69 -6.76 -6.65 2.02
N GLN A 70 -6.21 -5.44 1.84
CA GLN A 70 -4.91 -5.23 1.21
C GLN A 70 -3.77 -5.80 2.03
N LEU A 71 -3.76 -5.58 3.35
CA LEU A 71 -2.75 -6.12 4.26
C LEU A 71 -2.70 -7.65 4.21
N VAL A 72 -3.86 -8.31 4.30
CA VAL A 72 -3.95 -9.78 4.26
C VAL A 72 -3.44 -10.33 2.93
N ASN A 73 -3.89 -9.77 1.80
CA ASN A 73 -3.52 -10.25 0.48
C ASN A 73 -2.06 -9.99 0.11
N LEU A 74 -1.54 -8.80 0.46
CA LEU A 74 -0.15 -8.48 0.24
C LEU A 74 0.76 -9.42 1.04
N SER A 75 0.39 -9.70 2.29
CA SER A 75 1.15 -10.61 3.16
C SER A 75 1.18 -12.03 2.62
N LEU A 76 0.04 -12.54 2.15
CA LEU A 76 -0.03 -13.87 1.54
C LEU A 76 0.80 -13.93 0.24
N PHE A 77 0.75 -12.88 -0.57
CA PHE A 77 1.53 -12.81 -1.81
C PHE A 77 3.03 -12.77 -1.57
N VAL A 78 3.49 -11.99 -0.57
CA VAL A 78 4.90 -11.93 -0.17
C VAL A 78 5.34 -13.30 0.35
N TYR A 79 4.55 -13.94 1.21
CA TYR A 79 4.84 -15.28 1.71
C TYR A 79 4.99 -16.30 0.57
N LEU A 80 4.03 -16.36 -0.35
CA LEU A 80 4.07 -17.28 -1.51
C LEU A 80 5.26 -16.96 -2.43
N SER A 81 5.61 -15.69 -2.58
CA SER A 81 6.78 -15.28 -3.36
C SER A 81 8.07 -15.74 -2.70
N MET A 82 8.24 -15.54 -1.39
CA MET A 82 9.42 -16.01 -0.64
C MET A 82 9.60 -17.51 -0.75
N GLN A 83 8.50 -18.27 -0.67
CA GLN A 83 8.51 -19.73 -0.86
C GLN A 83 8.89 -20.12 -2.30
N THR A 84 8.39 -19.41 -3.32
CA THR A 84 8.64 -19.74 -4.74
C THR A 84 10.10 -19.50 -5.18
N PHE A 85 10.79 -18.58 -4.51
CA PHE A 85 12.19 -18.24 -4.79
C PHE A 85 13.17 -18.89 -3.80
N ASP A 86 12.69 -19.77 -2.92
CA ASP A 86 13.49 -20.45 -1.88
C ASP A 86 14.34 -19.47 -1.04
N MET A 87 13.84 -18.25 -0.81
CA MET A 87 14.60 -17.19 -0.13
C MET A 87 14.76 -17.46 1.37
N VAL A 88 13.78 -18.15 1.97
CA VAL A 88 13.74 -18.44 3.41
C VAL A 88 13.18 -19.84 3.62
N GLN A 89 13.87 -20.65 4.43
CA GLN A 89 13.35 -21.92 4.90
C GLN A 89 12.47 -21.67 6.12
N PHE A 90 11.21 -22.07 6.01
CA PHE A 90 10.21 -21.87 7.07
C PHE A 90 9.91 -23.20 7.76
N ASP A 91 10.28 -23.31 9.04
CA ASP A 91 9.99 -24.51 9.83
C ASP A 91 8.48 -24.68 10.08
N ASN A 92 7.76 -23.59 10.34
CA ASN A 92 6.31 -23.58 10.55
C ASN A 92 5.61 -22.59 9.59
N PRO A 93 4.91 -23.07 8.54
CA PRO A 93 4.25 -22.23 7.54
C PRO A 93 3.32 -21.17 8.13
N TRP A 94 2.52 -21.53 9.14
CA TRP A 94 1.55 -20.63 9.76
C TRP A 94 2.22 -19.53 10.57
N LEU A 95 3.22 -19.89 11.37
CA LEU A 95 3.96 -18.94 12.21
C LEU A 95 4.73 -17.95 11.34
N SER A 96 5.32 -18.43 10.23
CA SER A 96 6.00 -17.60 9.25
C SER A 96 5.05 -16.63 8.55
N PHE A 97 3.84 -17.06 8.19
CA PHE A 97 2.82 -16.14 7.67
C PHE A 97 2.45 -15.06 8.69
N LEU A 98 2.29 -15.41 9.97
CA LEU A 98 2.02 -14.44 11.04
C LEU A 98 3.16 -13.42 11.23
N MET A 99 4.42 -13.85 11.07
CA MET A 99 5.57 -12.94 11.07
C MET A 99 5.54 -11.99 9.86
N VAL A 100 5.24 -12.51 8.67
CA VAL A 100 5.14 -11.70 7.44
C VAL A 100 4.05 -10.65 7.56
N ILE A 101 2.82 -11.02 7.95
CA ILE A 101 1.73 -10.06 8.12
C ILE A 101 2.02 -9.04 9.22
N GLY A 102 2.62 -9.47 10.34
CA GLY A 102 3.05 -8.56 11.41
C GLY A 102 4.09 -7.54 10.94
N SER A 103 5.07 -7.98 10.15
CA SER A 103 6.11 -7.11 9.61
C SER A 103 5.56 -6.07 8.62
N ILE A 104 4.65 -6.48 7.74
CA ILE A 104 4.01 -5.59 6.75
C ILE A 104 3.07 -4.62 7.46
N ALA A 105 2.28 -5.08 8.43
CA ALA A 105 1.40 -4.22 9.22
C ALA A 105 2.19 -3.14 9.96
N LEU A 106 3.28 -3.54 10.63
CA LEU A 106 4.15 -2.62 11.33
C LEU A 106 4.80 -1.60 10.38
N PHE A 107 5.26 -2.05 9.21
CA PHE A 107 5.79 -1.17 8.18
C PHE A 107 4.75 -0.13 7.69
N GLU A 108 3.52 -0.56 7.42
CA GLU A 108 2.44 0.33 6.98
C GLU A 108 2.06 1.36 8.05
N LEU A 109 1.96 0.92 9.31
CA LEU A 109 1.67 1.82 10.44
C LEU A 109 2.77 2.85 10.66
N LEU A 110 4.05 2.43 10.65
CA LEU A 110 5.19 3.34 10.77
C LEU A 110 5.22 4.34 9.62
N LYS A 111 5.00 3.88 8.38
CA LYS A 111 4.93 4.74 7.20
C LYS A 111 3.80 5.76 7.32
N LEU A 112 2.62 5.36 7.77
CA LEU A 112 1.47 6.25 7.98
C LEU A 112 1.77 7.30 9.07
N ALA A 113 2.41 6.88 10.18
CA ALA A 113 2.78 7.76 11.28
C ALA A 113 3.81 8.82 10.83
N LEU A 114 4.86 8.41 10.11
CA LEU A 114 5.87 9.33 9.57
C LEU A 114 5.25 10.32 8.59
N GLN A 115 4.39 9.87 7.68
CA GLN A 115 3.72 10.76 6.73
C GLN A 115 2.81 11.76 7.46
N SER A 116 2.03 11.30 8.43
CA SER A 116 1.17 12.18 9.23
C SER A 116 1.97 13.19 10.06
N PHE A 117 3.13 12.77 10.61
CA PHE A 117 4.04 13.66 11.33
C PHE A 117 4.61 14.76 10.42
N THR A 118 4.99 14.46 9.18
CA THR A 118 5.39 15.50 8.22
C THR A 118 4.25 16.48 7.94
N GLY A 119 3.00 16.00 7.88
CA GLY A 119 1.80 16.83 7.79
C GLY A 119 1.69 17.85 8.92
N PHE A 120 1.99 17.39 10.13
CA PHE A 120 1.97 18.21 11.33
C PHE A 120 3.10 19.26 11.35
N VAL A 121 4.34 18.86 11.06
CA VAL A 121 5.51 19.74 11.09
C VAL A 121 5.40 20.90 10.09
N PHE A 122 4.93 20.64 8.87
CA PHE A 122 4.81 21.66 7.83
C PHE A 122 3.48 22.42 7.85
N ASN A 123 2.59 22.13 8.81
CA ASN A 123 1.24 22.67 8.88
C ASN A 123 0.42 22.44 7.59
N MET A 124 0.62 21.27 6.97
CA MET A 124 0.03 20.83 5.70
C MET A 124 -0.79 19.55 5.88
N GLN A 125 -1.48 19.42 7.01
CA GLN A 125 -2.16 18.18 7.41
C GLN A 125 -3.23 17.77 6.39
N ASP A 126 -4.03 18.70 5.89
CA ASP A 126 -5.09 18.43 4.91
C ASP A 126 -4.53 17.92 3.56
N LEU A 127 -3.45 18.54 3.08
CA LEU A 127 -2.80 18.14 1.83
C LEU A 127 -2.20 16.74 1.99
N ILE A 128 -1.44 16.52 3.06
CA ILE A 128 -0.77 15.25 3.31
C ILE A 128 -1.77 14.12 3.59
N ALA A 129 -2.83 14.37 4.35
CA ALA A 129 -3.92 13.42 4.56
C ALA A 129 -4.55 12.99 3.22
N GLY A 130 -4.76 13.93 2.29
CA GLY A 130 -5.29 13.59 0.98
C GLY A 130 -4.32 12.84 0.07
N LEU A 131 -3.02 13.13 0.16
CA LEU A 131 -2.00 12.34 -0.52
C LEU A 131 -1.94 10.90 0.01
N ILE A 132 -2.00 10.73 1.33
CA ILE A 132 -2.05 9.41 1.99
C ILE A 132 -3.29 8.66 1.53
N PHE A 133 -4.47 9.28 1.60
CA PHE A 133 -5.74 8.66 1.19
C PHE A 133 -5.68 8.16 -0.26
N SER A 134 -5.19 9.00 -1.18
CA SER A 134 -5.07 8.61 -2.58
C SER A 134 -4.09 7.46 -2.77
N LYS A 135 -2.88 7.54 -2.20
CA LYS A 135 -1.87 6.48 -2.32
C LYS A 135 -2.37 5.14 -1.77
N THR A 136 -2.97 5.15 -0.59
CA THR A 136 -3.53 3.93 0.01
C THR A 136 -4.72 3.40 -0.79
N SER A 137 -5.54 4.26 -1.38
CA SER A 137 -6.67 3.80 -2.22
C SER A 137 -6.21 3.05 -3.47
N TYR A 138 -5.15 3.52 -4.13
CA TYR A 138 -4.56 2.83 -5.29
C TYR A 138 -3.87 1.51 -4.89
N LEU A 139 -3.20 1.47 -3.73
CA LEU A 139 -2.64 0.24 -3.19
C LEU A 139 -3.74 -0.76 -2.84
N ASN A 140 -4.81 -0.31 -2.19
CA ASN A 140 -6.00 -1.12 -1.89
C ASN A 140 -6.63 -1.67 -3.17
N TYR A 141 -6.69 -0.88 -4.25
CA TYR A 141 -7.19 -1.41 -5.52
C TYR A 141 -6.28 -2.49 -6.09
N SER A 142 -4.94 -2.28 -6.05
CA SER A 142 -4.00 -3.29 -6.52
C SER A 142 -4.12 -4.62 -5.77
N SER A 143 -4.60 -4.59 -4.52
CA SER A 143 -4.84 -5.81 -3.75
C SER A 143 -5.95 -6.71 -4.30
N LEU A 144 -6.87 -6.19 -5.12
CA LEU A 144 -7.83 -7.01 -5.85
C LEU A 144 -7.10 -7.91 -6.87
N VAL A 145 -6.13 -7.35 -7.59
CA VAL A 145 -5.29 -8.11 -8.53
C VAL A 145 -4.42 -9.12 -7.77
N ILE A 146 -3.87 -8.71 -6.63
CA ILE A 146 -3.09 -9.60 -5.75
C ILE A 146 -3.93 -10.77 -5.26
N PHE A 147 -5.20 -10.55 -4.88
CA PHE A 147 -6.10 -11.62 -4.47
C PHE A 147 -6.28 -12.66 -5.59
N LEU A 148 -6.54 -12.22 -6.83
CA LEU A 148 -6.63 -13.13 -7.97
C LEU A 148 -5.31 -13.89 -8.19
N ALA A 149 -4.18 -13.20 -8.07
CA ALA A 149 -2.86 -13.82 -8.19
C ALA A 149 -2.59 -14.86 -7.09
N ASN A 150 -3.00 -14.59 -5.85
CA ASN A 150 -2.87 -15.54 -4.74
C ASN A 150 -3.71 -16.80 -4.97
N VAL A 151 -4.94 -16.66 -5.47
CA VAL A 151 -5.78 -17.82 -5.86
C VAL A 151 -5.09 -18.63 -6.96
N LEU A 152 -4.55 -17.98 -7.99
CA LEU A 152 -3.81 -18.65 -9.07
C LEU A 152 -2.56 -19.36 -8.55
N LEU A 153 -1.74 -18.69 -7.73
CA LEU A 153 -0.51 -19.24 -7.16
C LEU A 153 -0.76 -20.38 -6.16
N THR A 154 -1.93 -20.42 -5.53
CA THR A 154 -2.25 -21.44 -4.52
C THR A 154 -2.86 -22.69 -5.15
N TYR A 155 -3.73 -22.55 -6.16
CA TYR A 155 -4.52 -23.68 -6.67
C TYR A 155 -4.31 -24.06 -8.13
N VAL A 156 -3.91 -23.11 -8.99
CA VAL A 156 -3.86 -23.33 -10.46
C VAL A 156 -2.43 -23.48 -10.97
N LEU A 157 -1.60 -22.48 -10.67
CA LEU A 157 -0.22 -22.33 -11.14
C LEU A 157 0.72 -22.33 -9.92
N THR A 158 0.68 -23.42 -9.16
CA THR A 158 1.40 -23.57 -7.89
C THR A 158 2.88 -23.20 -8.03
N GLY A 159 3.31 -22.14 -7.32
CA GLY A 159 4.71 -21.68 -7.33
C GLY A 159 5.22 -21.16 -8.68
N SER A 160 4.34 -20.70 -9.57
CA SER A 160 4.77 -20.17 -10.87
C SER A 160 5.41 -18.78 -10.75
N LYS A 161 6.72 -18.71 -10.99
CA LYS A 161 7.50 -17.46 -11.06
C LYS A 161 6.92 -16.47 -12.07
N SER A 162 6.39 -16.96 -13.19
CA SER A 162 5.75 -16.11 -14.21
C SER A 162 4.54 -15.36 -13.66
N THR A 163 3.71 -16.03 -12.84
CA THR A 163 2.52 -15.41 -12.22
C THR A 163 2.93 -14.29 -11.26
N ILE A 164 4.00 -14.49 -10.50
CA ILE A 164 4.56 -13.46 -9.60
C ILE A 164 5.02 -12.24 -10.40
N TYR A 165 5.83 -12.41 -11.45
CA TYR A 165 6.31 -11.30 -12.26
C TYR A 165 5.18 -10.49 -12.92
N ILE A 166 4.19 -11.18 -13.51
CA ILE A 166 3.02 -10.53 -14.12
C ILE A 166 2.26 -9.71 -13.07
N THR A 167 2.07 -10.28 -11.87
CA THR A 167 1.37 -9.60 -10.77
C THR A 167 2.13 -8.36 -10.31
N ILE A 168 3.46 -8.44 -10.15
CA ILE A 168 4.30 -7.29 -9.79
C ILE A 168 4.17 -6.16 -10.82
N VAL A 169 4.24 -6.50 -12.12
CA VAL A 169 4.08 -5.51 -13.20
C VAL A 169 2.70 -4.83 -13.12
N LEU A 170 1.62 -5.58 -12.90
CA LEU A 170 0.28 -5.02 -12.75
C LEU A 170 0.15 -4.10 -11.52
N ILE A 171 0.73 -4.49 -10.38
CA ILE A 171 0.76 -3.64 -9.18
C ILE A 171 1.45 -2.31 -9.47
N ILE A 172 2.61 -2.35 -10.13
CA ILE A 172 3.38 -1.15 -10.48
C ILE A 172 2.58 -0.24 -11.41
N LEU A 173 1.91 -0.81 -12.43
CA LEU A 173 1.09 -0.04 -13.36
C LEU A 173 -0.08 0.66 -12.64
N ILE A 174 -0.82 -0.05 -11.80
CA ILE A 174 -1.97 0.51 -11.05
C ILE A 174 -1.51 1.64 -10.11
N ASN A 175 -0.44 1.41 -9.35
CA ASN A 175 0.07 2.43 -8.43
C ASN A 175 0.70 3.60 -9.18
N GLY A 176 1.35 3.35 -10.33
CA GLY A 176 1.89 4.38 -11.22
C GLY A 176 0.81 5.32 -11.76
N ILE A 177 -0.31 4.76 -12.21
CA ILE A 177 -1.50 5.54 -12.62
C ILE A 177 -1.96 6.44 -11.47
N GLY A 178 -2.02 5.90 -10.25
CA GLY A 178 -2.38 6.65 -9.05
C GLY A 178 -1.43 7.81 -8.75
N VAL A 179 -0.13 7.59 -8.85
CA VAL A 179 0.89 8.64 -8.66
C VAL A 179 0.79 9.72 -9.74
N VAL A 180 0.61 9.35 -11.00
CA VAL A 180 0.50 10.32 -12.11
C VAL A 180 -0.73 11.21 -11.92
N LYS A 181 -1.89 10.63 -11.58
CA LYS A 181 -3.13 11.39 -11.33
C LYS A 181 -3.04 12.25 -10.08
N LEU A 182 -2.39 11.75 -9.04
CA LEU A 182 -2.08 12.52 -7.83
C LEU A 182 -1.22 13.75 -8.17
N LEU A 183 -0.14 13.56 -8.93
CA LEU A 183 0.74 14.66 -9.34
C LEU A 183 -0.02 15.69 -10.17
N LYS A 184 -0.86 15.28 -11.12
CA LYS A 184 -1.68 16.20 -11.93
C LYS A 184 -2.66 17.01 -11.06
N ASN A 185 -3.32 16.38 -10.10
CA ASN A 185 -4.31 17.05 -9.24
C ASN A 185 -3.66 18.03 -8.25
N TYR A 186 -2.46 17.70 -7.74
CA TYR A 186 -1.78 18.49 -6.71
C TYR A 186 -0.61 19.33 -7.25
N GLN A 187 -0.37 19.37 -8.57
CA GLN A 187 0.76 20.09 -9.18
C GLN A 187 0.82 21.56 -8.75
N LYS A 188 -0.33 22.26 -8.77
CA LYS A 188 -0.41 23.69 -8.39
C LYS A 188 -0.16 23.92 -6.91
N ALA A 189 -0.47 22.94 -6.06
CA ALA A 189 -0.25 23.04 -4.62
C ALA A 189 1.19 22.65 -4.25
N LEU A 190 1.79 21.66 -4.92
CA LEU A 190 3.13 21.13 -4.61
C LEU A 190 4.27 22.02 -5.14
N PHE A 191 4.08 22.70 -6.28
CA PHE A 191 5.14 23.46 -6.93
C PHE A 191 5.70 24.61 -6.07
N PRO A 192 4.87 25.42 -5.37
CA PRO A 192 5.38 26.44 -4.47
C PRO A 192 6.20 25.86 -3.31
N TYR A 193 5.74 24.79 -2.65
CA TYR A 193 6.49 24.18 -1.53
C TYR A 193 7.83 23.60 -1.96
N PHE A 194 7.92 23.04 -3.17
CA PHE A 194 9.19 22.55 -3.71
C PHE A 194 10.19 23.69 -3.93
N VAL A 195 9.72 24.84 -4.44
CA VAL A 195 10.54 26.05 -4.57
C VAL A 195 10.95 26.62 -3.21
N TYR A 196 10.03 26.66 -2.24
CA TYR A 196 10.36 27.09 -0.87
C TYR A 196 11.37 26.17 -0.18
N PHE A 197 11.29 24.86 -0.39
CA PHE A 197 12.26 23.91 0.14
C PHE A 197 13.67 24.15 -0.43
N ILE A 198 13.78 24.35 -1.75
CA ILE A 198 15.04 24.71 -2.39
C ILE A 198 15.56 26.03 -1.83
N LEU A 199 14.72 27.05 -1.70
CA LEU A 199 15.11 28.34 -1.14
C LEU A 199 15.60 28.20 0.31
N TYR A 200 14.98 27.34 1.12
CA TYR A 200 15.38 27.08 2.50
C TYR A 200 16.74 26.36 2.59
N LEU A 201 17.00 25.40 1.70
CA LEU A 201 18.32 24.75 1.59
C LEU A 201 19.39 25.76 1.15
N CYS A 202 19.09 26.61 0.17
CA CYS A 202 19.99 27.68 -0.25
C CYS A 202 20.24 28.69 0.89
N ALA A 203 19.23 29.04 1.69
CA ALA A 203 19.42 29.90 2.86
C ALA A 203 20.28 29.23 3.95
N LEU A 204 20.13 27.91 4.15
CA LEU A 204 20.95 27.14 5.08
C LEU A 204 22.42 27.05 4.64
N GLU A 205 22.68 27.04 3.33
CA GLU A 205 24.03 27.06 2.76
C GLU A 205 24.70 28.43 2.90
N ILE A 206 23.94 29.52 2.77
CA ILE A 206 24.45 30.89 2.86
C ILE A 206 24.61 31.36 4.32
N ALA A 207 23.78 30.86 5.25
CA ALA A 207 23.81 31.28 6.66
C ALA A 207 25.19 31.11 7.37
N PRO A 208 25.94 30.00 7.18
CA PRO A 208 27.29 29.84 7.74
C PRO A 208 28.30 30.87 7.21
N LEU A 209 28.23 31.20 5.91
CA LEU A 209 29.12 32.18 5.28
C LEU A 209 28.93 33.59 5.86
N VAL A 210 27.67 33.97 6.14
CA VAL A 210 27.35 35.26 6.77
C VAL A 210 27.83 35.32 8.23
N LEU A 211 27.69 34.22 8.99
CA LEU A 211 28.17 34.11 10.37
C LEU A 211 29.70 34.21 10.50
N ILE A 212 30.44 33.57 9.59
CA ILE A 212 31.91 33.66 9.55
C ILE A 212 32.34 35.09 9.20
N GLY A 213 31.67 35.72 8.23
CA GLY A 213 31.94 37.11 7.84
C GLY A 213 31.68 38.13 8.95
N SER A 214 30.71 37.89 9.85
CA SER A 214 30.48 38.78 11.00
C SER A 214 31.53 38.60 12.10
N TYR A 215 32.06 37.39 12.28
CA TYR A 215 33.10 37.11 13.29
C TYR A 215 34.49 37.65 12.91
N LEU A 216 34.76 37.85 11.61
CA LEU A 216 36.02 38.40 11.09
C LEU A 216 36.10 39.94 11.12
N LYS A 217 35.02 40.63 11.53
CA LYS A 217 34.95 42.10 11.62
C LYS A 217 35.08 42.65 13.06
N GLY A 218 35.31 41.78 14.05
CA GLY A 218 35.74 42.14 15.41
C GLY A 218 37.17 41.71 15.64
#